data_AF-A0A2V8GJD9-F1
#
_entry.id   AF-A0A2V8GJD9-F1
#
_cell.length_a   1.000
_cell.length_b   1.000
_cell.length_c   1.000
_cell.angle_alpha   90.00
_cell.angle_beta   90.00
_cell.angle_gamma   90.00
#
_symmetry.space_group_name_H-M   'P 1'
#
loop_
_entity.id
_entity.type
_entity.pdbx_description
1 polymer ?
#
loop_
_entity_poly.entity_id
_entity_poly.type
_entity_poly.pdbx_seq_one_letter_code
_entity_poly.pdbx_strand_id
1 'polypeptide(L)'
;GIAEQVAGKSEVELGPGSQGIAPNTTRNTIKTAARLANGDIDIGMLMLSDMVPQKDQYDIVGVLPRSISTPVAVVGYISTHASDPAGAKALLDYLASSDAQAIWKEAGYGPPERALTYAR
;
A
#
# COMPACT_ATOMS: atom_id res chain seq x y z
N GLY A 1 22.07 -10.53 21.79
CA GLY A 1 22.83 -10.27 20.55
C GLY A 1 22.45 -8.93 19.96
N ILE A 2 23.18 -8.43 18.96
CA ILE A 2 22.84 -7.15 18.30
C ILE A 2 21.41 -7.17 17.72
N ALA A 3 20.93 -8.37 17.37
CA ALA A 3 19.55 -8.63 16.95
C ALA A 3 18.51 -8.23 18.03
N GLU A 4 18.73 -8.56 19.31
CA GLU A 4 17.84 -8.09 20.40
C GLU A 4 17.94 -6.58 20.65
N GLN A 5 19.10 -5.95 20.44
CA GLN A 5 19.25 -4.49 20.59
C GLN A 5 18.60 -3.69 19.45
N VAL A 6 18.56 -4.22 18.24
CA VAL A 6 17.91 -3.59 17.07
C VAL A 6 16.39 -3.79 17.09
N ALA A 7 15.92 -4.91 17.63
CA ALA A 7 14.49 -5.21 17.78
C ALA A 7 13.77 -4.23 18.75
N GLY A 8 14.48 -3.69 19.75
CA GLY A 8 13.92 -2.72 20.71
C GLY A 8 13.88 -1.26 20.24
N LYS A 9 14.44 -0.94 19.07
CA LYS A 9 14.52 0.44 18.54
C LYS A 9 13.82 0.65 17.20
N SER A 10 13.32 -0.42 16.59
CA SER A 10 12.67 -0.35 15.28
C SER A 10 11.16 -0.32 15.47
N GLU A 11 10.62 0.87 15.71
CA GLU A 11 9.17 1.12 15.65
C GLU A 11 8.75 1.41 14.21
N VAL A 12 7.55 0.94 13.87
CA VAL A 12 6.91 1.22 12.59
C VAL A 12 6.06 2.46 12.79
N GLU A 13 6.52 3.58 12.25
CA GLU A 13 5.73 4.81 12.20
C GLU A 13 4.77 4.72 11.01
N LEU A 14 3.48 4.60 11.29
CA LEU A 14 2.44 4.83 10.29
C LEU A 14 2.07 6.32 10.31
N GLY A 15 1.68 6.85 9.15
CA GLY A 15 1.31 8.25 8.99
C GLY A 15 0.14 8.69 9.89
N PRO A 16 -0.26 9.98 9.85
CA PRO A 16 -1.17 10.59 10.84
C PRO A 16 -2.53 9.89 11.04
N GLY A 17 -2.95 9.00 10.13
CA GLY A 17 -4.15 8.16 10.28
C GLY A 17 -4.06 7.03 11.31
N SER A 18 -2.90 6.78 11.93
CA SER A 18 -2.72 5.75 12.98
C SER A 18 -2.65 6.31 14.40
N GLN A 19 -2.95 7.60 14.61
CA GLN A 19 -3.01 8.18 15.95
C GLN A 19 -4.04 7.42 16.82
N GLY A 20 -3.55 6.72 17.86
CA GLY A 20 -4.37 5.95 18.79
C GLY A 20 -4.26 4.42 18.64
N ILE A 21 -3.51 3.90 17.67
CA ILE A 21 -3.24 2.46 17.54
C ILE A 21 -2.04 2.08 18.40
N ALA A 22 -2.18 1.04 19.24
CA ALA A 22 -1.12 0.60 20.14
C ALA A 22 0.13 0.14 19.34
N PRO A 23 1.37 0.46 19.77
CA PRO A 23 2.60 0.15 19.04
C PRO A 23 2.80 -1.33 18.69
N ASN A 24 2.23 -2.23 19.51
CA ASN A 24 2.24 -3.68 19.28
C ASN A 24 1.27 -4.14 18.17
N THR A 25 0.34 -3.28 17.77
CA THR A 25 -0.68 -3.48 16.74
C THR A 25 -0.17 -3.04 15.37
N THR A 26 0.85 -2.18 15.33
CA THR A 26 1.54 -1.66 14.13
C THR A 26 2.65 -2.60 13.63
N ARG A 27 2.41 -3.92 13.61
CA ARG A 27 3.36 -4.85 12.99
C ARG A 27 3.40 -4.58 11.47
N ASN A 28 4.56 -4.14 10.97
CA ASN A 28 4.79 -3.87 9.54
C ASN A 28 4.27 -5.00 8.65
N THR A 29 3.86 -4.67 7.42
CA THR A 29 3.42 -5.60 6.38
C THR A 29 4.27 -6.87 6.31
N ILE A 30 5.60 -6.74 6.28
CA ILE A 30 6.55 -7.87 6.23
C ILE A 30 6.35 -8.83 7.42
N LYS A 31 6.17 -8.30 8.63
CA LYS A 31 5.97 -9.11 9.84
C LYS A 31 4.61 -9.83 9.83
N THR A 32 3.56 -9.19 9.31
CA THR A 32 2.23 -9.78 9.24
C THR A 32 2.16 -10.88 8.17
N ALA A 33 2.70 -10.64 6.98
CA ALA A 33 2.80 -11.65 5.92
C ALA A 33 3.64 -12.86 6.36
N ALA A 34 4.80 -12.63 6.99
CA ALA A 34 5.64 -13.72 7.51
C ALA A 34 4.94 -14.55 8.60
N ARG A 35 4.21 -13.90 9.51
CA ARG A 35 3.46 -14.59 10.55
C ARG A 35 2.28 -15.41 10.01
N LEU A 36 1.62 -14.94 8.96
CA LEU A 36 0.62 -15.74 8.23
C LEU A 36 1.27 -16.98 7.61
N ALA A 37 2.35 -16.79 6.85
CA ALA A 37 3.06 -17.88 6.18
C ALA A 37 3.61 -18.94 7.16
N ASN A 38 4.03 -18.52 8.35
CA ASN A 38 4.53 -19.41 9.39
C ASN A 38 3.43 -20.08 10.24
N GLY A 39 2.17 -19.69 10.10
CA GLY A 39 1.07 -20.17 10.94
C GLY A 39 1.02 -19.57 12.35
N ASP A 40 1.71 -18.46 12.59
CA ASP A 40 1.71 -17.75 13.89
C ASP A 40 0.45 -16.91 14.14
N ILE A 41 -0.32 -16.66 13.07
CA ILE A 41 -1.63 -15.99 13.06
C ILE A 41 -2.49 -16.59 11.96
N ASP A 42 -3.80 -16.65 12.19
CA ASP A 42 -4.75 -17.20 11.21
C ASP A 42 -5.25 -16.14 10.20
N ILE A 43 -5.23 -14.85 10.58
CA ILE A 43 -5.83 -13.76 9.81
C ILE A 43 -4.91 -12.53 9.80
N GLY A 44 -4.76 -11.92 8.63
CA GLY A 44 -4.13 -10.61 8.45
C GLY A 44 -4.99 -9.69 7.59
N MET A 45 -4.97 -8.40 7.90
CA MET A 45 -5.65 -7.36 7.14
C MET A 45 -4.62 -6.33 6.70
N LEU A 46 -4.31 -6.31 5.41
CA LEU A 46 -3.30 -5.46 4.79
C LEU A 46 -3.78 -4.96 3.43
N MET A 47 -3.00 -4.06 2.82
CA MET A 47 -3.24 -3.63 1.45
C MET A 47 -3.08 -4.81 0.49
N LEU A 48 -3.96 -4.93 -0.51
CA LEU A 48 -3.87 -6.00 -1.50
C LEU A 48 -2.52 -5.98 -2.24
N SER A 49 -2.03 -4.79 -2.57
CA SER A 49 -0.72 -4.58 -3.22
C SER A 49 0.45 -5.17 -2.45
N ASP A 50 0.35 -5.20 -1.12
CA ASP A 50 1.37 -5.76 -0.25
C ASP A 50 1.36 -7.29 -0.24
N MET A 51 0.19 -7.88 -0.50
CA MET A 51 -0.04 -9.32 -0.38
C MET A 51 0.15 -10.05 -1.71
N VAL A 52 -0.13 -9.39 -2.84
CA VAL A 52 0.03 -10.00 -4.17
C VAL A 52 1.44 -10.57 -4.43
N PRO A 53 2.55 -9.90 -4.08
CA PRO A 53 3.90 -10.44 -4.31
C PRO A 53 4.19 -11.76 -3.58
N GLN A 54 3.41 -12.10 -2.55
CA GLN A 54 3.60 -13.27 -1.69
C GLN A 54 2.36 -14.18 -1.66
N LYS A 55 1.44 -14.02 -2.62
CA LYS A 55 0.12 -14.68 -2.69
C LYS A 55 0.14 -16.22 -2.68
N ASP A 56 1.30 -16.84 -2.88
CA ASP A 56 1.44 -18.30 -2.86
C ASP A 56 1.63 -18.86 -1.43
N GLN A 57 1.75 -17.99 -0.42
CA GLN A 57 1.96 -18.35 0.98
C GLN A 57 0.68 -18.32 1.84
N TYR A 58 -0.44 -17.82 1.30
CA TYR A 58 -1.71 -17.68 2.00
C TYR A 58 -2.85 -17.44 1.01
N ASP A 59 -4.09 -17.66 1.45
CA ASP A 59 -5.28 -17.41 0.63
C ASP A 59 -5.74 -15.95 0.72
N ILE A 60 -5.78 -15.25 -0.41
CA ILE A 60 -6.38 -13.92 -0.51
C ILE A 60 -7.89 -14.06 -0.70
N VAL A 61 -8.66 -13.84 0.38
CA VAL A 61 -10.13 -13.99 0.39
C VAL A 61 -10.88 -12.80 -0.22
N GLY A 62 -10.19 -11.70 -0.54
CA GLY A 62 -10.75 -10.52 -1.19
C GLY A 62 -10.48 -9.21 -0.43
N VAL A 63 -10.95 -8.11 -1.01
CA VAL A 63 -10.90 -6.77 -0.39
C VAL A 63 -12.18 -6.51 0.41
N LEU A 64 -12.06 -5.74 1.50
CA LEU A 64 -13.25 -5.31 2.25
C LEU A 64 -14.15 -4.41 1.39
N PRO A 65 -15.49 -4.45 1.62
CA PRO A 65 -16.42 -3.54 0.95
C PRO A 65 -16.09 -2.07 1.21
N ARG A 66 -16.29 -1.23 0.18
CA ARG A 66 -16.06 0.23 0.29
C ARG A 66 -16.91 0.92 1.36
N SER A 67 -18.07 0.36 1.69
CA SER A 67 -18.96 0.88 2.74
C SER A 67 -18.35 0.81 4.15
N ILE A 68 -17.33 -0.01 4.36
CA ILE A 68 -16.66 -0.18 5.65
C ILE A 68 -15.16 0.16 5.63
N SER A 69 -14.58 0.30 4.43
CA SER A 69 -13.17 0.65 4.25
C SER A 69 -13.01 1.56 3.05
N THR A 70 -12.67 2.83 3.30
CA THR A 70 -12.38 3.80 2.24
C THR A 70 -11.15 3.33 1.44
N PRO A 71 -11.23 3.24 0.11
CA PRO A 71 -10.06 2.90 -0.71
C PRO A 71 -8.88 3.84 -0.47
N VAL A 72 -7.68 3.28 -0.43
CA VAL A 72 -6.45 4.06 -0.30
C VAL A 72 -6.08 4.63 -1.67
N ALA A 73 -6.02 5.96 -1.77
CA ALA A 73 -5.60 6.64 -2.98
C ALA A 73 -4.07 6.63 -3.11
N VAL A 74 -3.57 6.26 -4.30
CA VAL A 74 -2.17 6.50 -4.69
C VAL A 74 -2.13 7.84 -5.43
N VAL A 75 -1.42 8.82 -4.87
CA VAL A 75 -1.39 10.18 -5.43
C VAL A 75 -0.01 10.49 -5.97
N GLY A 76 0.05 10.83 -7.27
CA GLY A 76 1.26 11.35 -7.91
C GLY A 76 1.40 12.85 -7.69
N TYR A 77 2.59 13.30 -7.30
CA TYR A 77 2.93 14.72 -7.17
C TYR A 77 4.16 15.04 -8.02
N ILE A 78 4.18 16.22 -8.62
CA ILE A 78 5.33 16.74 -9.35
C ILE A 78 5.95 17.85 -8.50
N SER A 79 7.24 17.75 -8.22
CA SER A 79 7.98 18.78 -7.50
C SER A 79 7.97 20.11 -8.26
N THR A 80 7.86 21.22 -7.55
CA THR A 80 8.06 22.58 -8.09
C THR A 80 9.49 22.81 -8.62
N HIS A 81 10.41 21.91 -8.31
CA HIS A 81 11.81 21.94 -8.74
C HIS A 81 12.16 20.79 -9.70
N ALA A 82 11.16 20.15 -10.32
CA ALA A 82 11.42 19.08 -11.29
C ALA A 82 12.31 19.60 -12.44
N SER A 83 13.41 18.89 -12.72
CA SER A 83 14.31 19.22 -13.84
C SER A 83 13.66 18.97 -15.20
N ASP A 84 12.68 18.06 -15.26
CA ASP A 84 11.80 17.83 -16.40
C ASP A 84 10.34 17.68 -15.94
N PRO A 85 9.62 18.79 -15.72
CA PRO A 85 8.22 18.76 -15.31
C PRO A 85 7.31 18.13 -16.37
N ALA A 86 7.65 18.26 -17.65
CA ALA A 86 6.86 17.75 -18.76
C ALA A 86 6.94 16.22 -18.83
N GLY A 87 8.15 15.64 -18.74
CA GLY A 87 8.34 14.20 -18.67
C GLY A 87 7.71 13.59 -17.41
N ALA A 88 7.85 14.24 -16.25
CA ALA A 88 7.19 13.80 -15.02
C ALA A 88 5.66 13.75 -15.16
N LYS A 89 5.08 14.78 -15.80
CA LYS A 89 3.64 14.79 -16.09
C LYS A 89 3.24 13.70 -17.07
N ALA A 90 4.01 13.49 -18.15
CA ALA A 90 3.72 12.45 -19.13
C ALA A 90 3.72 11.05 -18.51
N LEU A 91 4.62 10.78 -17.55
CA LEU A 91 4.63 9.53 -16.80
C LEU A 91 3.36 9.36 -15.95
N LEU A 92 2.96 10.40 -15.20
CA LEU A 92 1.73 10.34 -14.41
C LEU A 92 0.48 10.17 -15.29
N ASP A 93 0.44 10.83 -16.45
CA ASP A 93 -0.64 10.69 -17.42
C ASP A 93 -0.70 9.25 -17.99
N TYR A 94 0.45 8.65 -18.31
CA TYR A 94 0.53 7.24 -18.70
C TYR A 94 0.01 6.31 -17.61
N LEU A 95 0.45 6.50 -16.35
CA LEU A 95 -0.01 5.70 -15.22
C LEU A 95 -1.51 5.85 -14.95
N ALA A 96 -2.11 6.99 -15.28
CA ALA A 96 -3.55 7.23 -15.18
C ALA A 96 -4.36 6.74 -16.38
N SER A 97 -3.70 6.32 -17.46
CA SER A 97 -4.35 5.90 -18.71
C SER A 97 -4.98 4.51 -18.63
N SER A 98 -5.81 4.17 -19.62
CA SER A 98 -6.31 2.80 -19.81
C SER A 98 -5.19 1.77 -19.98
N ASP A 99 -4.08 2.18 -20.58
CA ASP A 99 -3.00 1.28 -20.98
C ASP A 99 -2.25 0.74 -19.74
N ALA A 100 -2.22 1.52 -18.65
CA ALA A 100 -1.64 1.11 -17.39
C ALA A 100 -2.59 0.30 -16.48
N GLN A 101 -3.88 0.15 -16.83
CA GLN A 101 -4.85 -0.51 -15.94
C GLN A 101 -4.50 -1.97 -15.66
N ALA A 102 -3.94 -2.68 -16.64
CA ALA A 102 -3.49 -4.06 -16.45
C ALA A 102 -2.35 -4.15 -15.42
N ILE A 103 -1.41 -3.20 -15.47
CA ILE A 103 -0.27 -3.11 -14.55
C ILE A 103 -0.77 -2.87 -13.13
N TRP A 104 -1.71 -1.93 -12.95
CA TRP A 104 -2.31 -1.67 -11.63
C TRP A 104 -3.02 -2.89 -11.07
N LYS A 105 -3.83 -3.55 -11.90
CA LYS A 105 -4.58 -4.74 -11.50
C LYS A 105 -3.65 -5.88 -11.09
N GLU A 106 -2.59 -6.13 -11.87
CA GLU A 106 -1.58 -7.15 -11.57
C GLU A 106 -0.82 -6.83 -10.28
N ALA A 107 -0.55 -5.55 -10.01
CA ALA A 107 0.10 -5.10 -8.78
C ALA A 107 -0.85 -5.04 -7.56
N GLY A 108 -2.09 -5.52 -7.66
CA GLY A 108 -3.04 -5.53 -6.54
C GLY A 108 -3.73 -4.20 -6.27
N TYR A 109 -3.71 -3.27 -7.22
CA TYR A 109 -4.48 -2.03 -7.17
C TYR A 109 -5.80 -2.19 -7.94
N GLY A 110 -6.89 -1.70 -7.36
CA GLY A 110 -8.17 -1.59 -8.07
C GLY A 110 -8.12 -0.52 -9.15
N PRO A 111 -9.12 -0.46 -10.05
CA PRO A 111 -9.19 0.61 -11.03
C PRO A 111 -9.13 1.96 -10.29
N PRO A 112 -8.30 2.92 -10.75
CA PRO A 112 -8.31 4.26 -10.20
C PRO A 112 -9.76 4.76 -10.23
N GLU A 113 -10.24 5.30 -9.11
CA GLU A 113 -11.45 6.09 -9.15
C GLU A 113 -11.23 7.15 -10.23
N ARG A 114 -12.22 7.29 -11.14
CA ARG A 114 -12.24 8.29 -12.20
C ARG A 114 -11.56 9.55 -11.66
N ALA A 115 -10.43 9.95 -12.26
CA ALA A 115 -9.66 11.10 -11.81
C ALA A 115 -10.67 12.22 -11.50
N LEU A 116 -10.80 12.56 -10.21
CA LEU A 116 -11.58 13.73 -9.82
C LEU A 116 -10.94 14.85 -10.61
N THR A 117 -11.69 15.36 -11.58
CA THR A 117 -11.29 16.53 -12.32
C THR A 117 -11.26 17.61 -11.26
N TYR A 118 -10.09 17.94 -10.74
CA TYR A 118 -9.93 19.12 -9.90
C TYR A 118 -10.34 20.28 -10.81
N ALA A 119 -11.58 20.73 -10.64
CA ALA A 119 -12.08 21.92 -11.27
C ALA A 119 -11.14 23.06 -10.85
N ARG A 120 -10.74 23.84 -11.86
CA ARG A 120 -9.95 25.06 -11.72
C ARG A 120 -10.55 26.02 -10.70
#